data_AF-A0A256WH04-F1
#
_entry.id   AF-A0A256WH04-F1
#
_cell.length_a   1.000
_cell.length_b   1.000
_cell.length_c   1.000
_cell.angle_alpha   90.00
_cell.angle_beta   90.00
_cell.angle_gamma   90.00
#
_symmetry.space_group_name_H-M   'P 1'
#
loop_
_entity.id
_entity.type
_entity.pdbx_description
1 polymer ?
#
loop_
_entity_poly.entity_id
_entity_poly.type
_entity_poly.pdbx_seq_one_letter_code
_entity_poly.pdbx_strand_id
1 'polypeptide(L)'
;MTNFKKIVKANLLKSILVFFVGCFALPAFAIIDISIKNSPNTTFYLQRIKGDRLFTLDSMQIVDGQIKFSWKAPYQAGMYRVYSGENSLYFLATEEDVILETKWPQLQGNLHIVQSKENEQWFSYLSLKKQTYQHLDLLNPIITWYDKDSDFYGIALQEFQKQQAAISLWIKDQKKDSTAYLAMQIIHSDIKPELPMGLSLEEQKEFFKEHWFAHVDWYDNDLINTNILTEKITEYLGLYADRNRSKAELQMAFKYAVDQLIPKVENNDEMYAFVLDYLLRGFERFNLEVLKDSILKK
;
A
#
# COMPACT_ATOMS: atom_id res chain seq x y z
N MET A 1 89.06 44.89 -1.29
CA MET A 1 88.18 45.50 -0.27
C MET A 1 86.89 44.70 -0.22
N THR A 2 86.77 43.86 0.82
CA THR A 2 85.56 43.65 1.64
C THR A 2 84.19 44.00 1.03
N ASN A 3 83.30 43.02 0.78
CA ASN A 3 82.36 42.51 1.80
C ASN A 3 81.31 41.52 1.23
N PHE A 4 81.00 40.54 2.07
CA PHE A 4 79.94 39.53 2.02
C PHE A 4 78.52 40.12 1.87
N LYS A 5 77.63 39.44 1.10
CA LYS A 5 76.24 39.12 1.54
C LYS A 5 75.53 38.06 0.67
N LYS A 6 75.37 36.88 1.30
CA LYS A 6 74.28 35.88 1.27
C LYS A 6 73.24 35.84 0.12
N ILE A 7 73.21 34.68 -0.55
CA ILE A 7 72.13 33.66 -0.61
C ILE A 7 70.69 34.18 -0.41
N VAL A 8 69.82 33.98 -1.42
CA VAL A 8 68.56 33.18 -1.35
C VAL A 8 68.16 32.73 -2.76
N LYS A 9 68.01 31.42 -2.97
CA LYS A 9 67.36 30.81 -4.14
C LYS A 9 65.87 31.16 -4.14
N ALA A 10 65.38 31.80 -5.20
CA ALA A 10 63.95 31.99 -5.40
C ALA A 10 63.31 30.66 -5.86
N ASN A 11 62.74 29.92 -4.91
CA ASN A 11 61.82 28.82 -5.19
C ASN A 11 60.48 29.41 -5.63
N LEU A 12 60.14 29.28 -6.90
CA LEU A 12 58.82 29.62 -7.44
C LEU A 12 57.85 28.45 -7.12
N LEU A 13 57.32 28.39 -5.90
CA LEU A 13 56.27 27.45 -5.54
C LEU A 13 54.95 27.96 -6.16
N LYS A 14 54.53 27.38 -7.29
CA LYS A 14 53.17 27.56 -7.81
C LYS A 14 52.19 26.87 -6.87
N SER A 15 51.57 27.61 -5.96
CA SER A 15 50.40 27.12 -5.21
C SER A 15 49.25 26.91 -6.18
N ILE A 16 48.93 25.65 -6.47
CA ILE A 16 47.66 25.26 -7.09
C ILE A 16 46.61 25.33 -5.99
N LEU A 17 45.80 26.38 -6.01
CA LEU A 17 44.59 26.49 -5.18
C LEU A 17 43.53 25.57 -5.79
N VAL A 18 43.41 24.33 -5.31
CA VAL A 18 42.29 23.45 -5.65
C VAL A 18 41.06 23.99 -4.94
N PHE A 19 40.22 24.73 -5.66
CA PHE A 19 38.91 25.15 -5.19
C PHE A 19 38.02 23.90 -5.19
N PHE A 20 37.89 23.25 -4.03
CA PHE A 20 36.92 22.18 -3.84
C PHE A 20 35.53 22.84 -3.88
N VAL A 21 34.92 22.91 -5.06
CA VAL A 21 33.49 23.21 -5.18
C VAL A 21 32.77 22.00 -4.59
N GLY A 22 32.53 22.06 -3.28
CA GLY A 22 31.60 21.17 -2.63
C GLY A 22 30.26 21.35 -3.32
N CYS A 23 29.87 20.36 -4.13
CA CYS A 23 28.51 20.26 -4.64
C CYS A 23 27.63 19.94 -3.43
N PHE A 24 27.19 20.98 -2.72
CA PHE A 24 26.10 20.85 -1.77
C PHE A 24 24.87 20.48 -2.60
N ALA A 25 24.54 19.19 -2.65
CA ALA A 25 23.24 18.75 -3.12
C ALA A 25 22.20 19.50 -2.29
N LEU A 26 21.41 20.37 -2.93
CA LEU A 26 20.26 20.94 -2.27
C LEU A 26 19.40 19.77 -1.79
N PRO A 27 18.88 19.81 -0.56
CA PRO A 27 17.96 18.77 -0.10
C PRO A 27 16.83 18.66 -1.13
N ALA A 28 16.68 17.48 -1.72
CA ALA A 28 15.53 17.18 -2.54
C ALA A 28 14.29 17.39 -1.66
N PHE A 29 13.31 18.13 -2.16
CA PHE A 29 12.00 18.33 -1.54
C PHE A 29 10.95 17.75 -2.46
N ALA A 30 10.09 16.88 -1.92
CA ALA A 30 8.86 16.48 -2.57
C ALA A 30 7.72 17.39 -2.09
N ILE A 31 6.82 17.70 -3.01
CA ILE A 31 5.66 18.54 -2.76
C ILE A 31 4.40 17.70 -2.85
N ILE A 32 3.47 17.90 -1.90
CA ILE A 32 2.09 17.45 -2.02
C ILE A 32 1.25 18.69 -2.28
N ASP A 33 0.73 18.81 -3.49
CA ASP A 33 -0.04 19.95 -3.97
C ASP A 33 -1.44 19.48 -4.40
N ILE A 34 -2.49 19.97 -3.74
CA ILE A 34 -3.86 19.50 -3.96
C ILE A 34 -4.77 20.69 -4.20
N SER A 35 -5.33 20.77 -5.41
CA SER A 35 -6.40 21.70 -5.73
C SER A 35 -7.77 21.10 -5.41
N ILE A 36 -8.57 21.81 -4.62
CA ILE A 36 -9.86 21.36 -4.11
C ILE A 36 -10.93 22.39 -4.50
N LYS A 37 -11.66 22.07 -5.58
CA LYS A 37 -12.77 22.90 -6.05
C LYS A 37 -13.93 22.86 -5.06
N ASN A 38 -14.59 24.01 -4.88
CA ASN A 38 -15.76 24.20 -3.99
C ASN A 38 -15.51 23.89 -2.51
N SER A 39 -14.27 23.91 -2.05
CA SER A 39 -13.96 23.71 -0.64
C SER A 39 -14.40 24.92 0.20
N PRO A 40 -14.97 24.72 1.41
CA PRO A 40 -15.09 25.80 2.38
C PRO A 40 -13.71 26.31 2.82
N ASN A 41 -13.65 27.51 3.40
CA ASN A 41 -12.44 28.00 4.07
C ASN A 41 -12.25 27.21 5.38
N THR A 42 -11.45 26.14 5.29
CA THR A 42 -11.20 25.18 6.38
C THR A 42 -9.73 24.80 6.41
N THR A 43 -9.34 24.14 7.50
CA THR A 43 -8.03 23.53 7.66
C THR A 43 -8.07 22.07 7.23
N PHE A 44 -7.09 21.67 6.45
CA PHE A 44 -6.80 20.28 6.12
C PHE A 44 -5.63 19.79 6.95
N TYR A 45 -5.69 18.53 7.36
CA TYR A 45 -4.63 17.86 8.12
C TYR A 45 -4.02 16.76 7.27
N LEU A 46 -2.70 16.70 7.24
CA LEU A 46 -1.94 15.63 6.60
C LEU A 46 -1.66 14.52 7.62
N GLN A 47 -2.01 13.30 7.26
CA GLN A 47 -1.74 12.10 8.05
C GLN A 47 -0.95 11.07 7.25
N ARG A 48 -0.04 10.38 7.93
CA ARG A 48 0.58 9.15 7.44
C ARG A 48 -0.15 7.94 8.01
N ILE A 49 -0.24 6.89 7.20
CA ILE A 49 -0.78 5.59 7.60
C ILE A 49 0.37 4.66 8.02
N LYS A 50 0.15 3.85 9.07
CA LYS A 50 0.99 2.69 9.41
C LYS A 50 0.07 1.54 9.82
N GLY A 51 -0.22 0.63 8.89
CA GLY A 51 -1.27 -0.36 9.04
C GLY A 51 -2.63 0.30 9.23
N ASP A 52 -3.23 0.06 10.39
CA ASP A 52 -4.54 0.59 10.80
C ASP A 52 -4.45 1.90 11.59
N ARG A 53 -3.25 2.48 11.75
CA ARG A 53 -3.01 3.69 12.53
C ARG A 53 -2.76 4.92 11.67
N LEU A 54 -3.23 6.06 12.16
CA LEU A 54 -3.08 7.38 11.53
C LEU A 54 -2.21 8.28 12.41
N PHE A 55 -1.22 8.95 11.81
CA PHE A 55 -0.33 9.88 12.48
C PHE A 55 -0.43 11.25 11.81
N THR A 56 -0.98 12.24 12.51
CA THR A 56 -1.02 13.62 12.02
C THR A 56 0.39 14.20 11.98
N LEU A 57 0.78 14.68 10.80
CA LEU A 57 2.10 15.23 10.53
C LEU A 57 2.08 16.76 10.46
N ASP A 58 1.05 17.31 9.80
CA ASP A 58 0.97 18.74 9.50
C ASP A 58 -0.48 19.17 9.30
N SER A 59 -0.70 20.48 9.17
CA SER A 59 -1.98 21.09 8.84
C SER A 59 -1.80 22.33 7.97
N MET A 60 -2.72 22.57 7.05
CA MET A 60 -2.71 23.72 6.15
C MET A 60 -4.11 24.31 6.03
N GLN A 61 -4.24 25.62 6.19
CA GLN A 61 -5.47 26.31 5.81
C GLN A 61 -5.53 26.38 4.28
N ILE A 62 -6.70 26.09 3.70
CA ILE A 62 -6.86 26.21 2.26
C ILE A 62 -6.79 27.68 1.83
N VAL A 63 -6.00 27.96 0.80
CA VAL A 63 -5.86 29.29 0.21
C VAL A 63 -6.14 29.18 -1.28
N ASP A 64 -7.06 29.98 -1.80
CA ASP A 64 -7.45 29.99 -3.22
C ASP A 64 -7.81 28.60 -3.80
N GLY A 65 -8.42 27.75 -2.96
CA GLY A 65 -8.80 26.38 -3.37
C GLY A 65 -7.62 25.41 -3.44
N GLN A 66 -6.49 25.71 -2.81
CA GLN A 66 -5.28 24.90 -2.86
C GLN A 66 -4.71 24.65 -1.45
N ILE A 67 -4.20 23.45 -1.23
CA ILE A 67 -3.37 23.11 -0.07
C ILE A 67 -2.03 22.58 -0.57
N LYS A 68 -0.95 23.00 0.10
CA LYS A 68 0.41 22.64 -0.31
C LYS A 68 1.25 22.27 0.91
N PHE A 69 1.73 21.03 0.93
CA PHE A 69 2.68 20.56 1.92
C PHE A 69 4.05 20.37 1.26
N SER A 70 5.11 20.72 1.99
CA SER A 70 6.49 20.47 1.56
C SER A 70 7.15 19.53 2.56
N TRP A 71 7.72 18.44 2.08
CA TRP A 71 8.41 17.47 2.92
C TRP A 71 9.93 17.54 2.67
N LYS A 72 10.70 17.66 3.76
CA LYS A 72 12.15 17.45 3.81
C LYS A 72 12.52 16.03 4.24
N ALA A 73 13.45 15.40 3.53
CA ALA A 73 14.01 14.08 3.89
C ALA A 73 14.34 13.93 5.40
N PRO A 74 14.24 12.71 5.98
CA PRO A 74 14.04 11.43 5.29
C PRO A 74 12.59 11.21 4.83
N TYR A 75 12.46 10.64 3.62
CA TYR A 75 11.19 10.20 3.05
C TYR A 75 10.78 8.87 3.67
N GLN A 76 9.49 8.72 3.93
CA GLN A 76 8.85 7.49 4.36
C GLN A 76 7.76 7.17 3.34
N ALA A 77 8.16 6.40 2.32
CA ALA A 77 7.25 5.92 1.31
C ALA A 77 6.06 5.22 1.99
N GLY A 78 4.85 5.48 1.51
CA GLY A 78 3.65 4.85 2.08
C GLY A 78 2.36 5.51 1.64
N MET A 79 1.29 5.18 2.35
CA MET A 79 -0.03 5.75 2.13
C MET A 79 -0.30 6.90 3.10
N TYR A 80 -0.88 7.95 2.55
CA TYR A 80 -1.18 9.19 3.22
C TYR A 80 -2.64 9.55 3.06
N ARG A 81 -3.11 10.42 3.94
CA ARG A 81 -4.47 10.94 3.92
C ARG A 81 -4.42 12.43 4.20
N VAL A 82 -5.09 13.23 3.37
CA VAL A 82 -5.52 14.58 3.77
C VAL A 82 -6.99 14.53 4.17
N TYR A 83 -7.35 15.23 5.24
CA TYR A 83 -8.74 15.27 5.70
C TYR A 83 -9.14 16.61 6.30
N SER A 84 -10.44 16.91 6.23
CA SER A 84 -11.09 18.00 6.94
C SER A 84 -12.53 17.59 7.29
N GLY A 85 -12.83 17.49 8.60
CA GLY A 85 -14.07 16.88 9.08
C GLY A 85 -14.16 15.41 8.66
N GLU A 86 -15.28 15.03 8.04
CA GLU A 86 -15.53 13.67 7.54
C GLU A 86 -14.93 13.42 6.14
N ASN A 87 -14.52 14.48 5.43
CA ASN A 87 -14.04 14.37 4.07
C ASN A 87 -12.54 14.08 4.05
N SER A 88 -12.16 13.08 3.25
CA SER A 88 -10.76 12.73 3.08
C SER A 88 -10.40 12.23 1.69
N LEU A 89 -9.12 12.36 1.38
CA LEU A 89 -8.46 11.87 0.19
C LEU A 89 -7.25 11.06 0.62
N TYR A 90 -7.20 9.80 0.19
CA TYR A 90 -6.07 8.89 0.37
C TYR A 90 -5.22 8.91 -0.89
N PHE A 91 -3.90 8.79 -0.74
CA PHE A 91 -2.95 8.78 -1.84
C PHE A 91 -1.63 8.13 -1.40
N LEU A 92 -0.81 7.72 -2.36
CA LEU A 92 0.56 7.27 -2.13
C LEU A 92 1.50 8.47 -2.15
N ALA A 93 2.51 8.47 -1.29
CA ALA A 93 3.57 9.46 -1.33
C ALA A 93 4.93 8.77 -1.18
N THR A 94 5.88 9.19 -2.02
CA THR A 94 7.28 8.75 -2.01
C THR A 94 8.18 9.99 -2.06
N GLU A 95 9.29 9.94 -2.80
CA GLU A 95 10.11 11.10 -3.12
C GLU A 95 9.62 11.89 -4.35
N GLU A 96 8.60 11.38 -5.06
CA GLU A 96 7.98 12.09 -6.18
C GLU A 96 7.05 13.23 -5.71
N ASP A 97 6.92 14.26 -6.55
CA ASP A 97 5.87 15.26 -6.37
C ASP A 97 4.49 14.64 -6.61
N VAL A 98 3.56 14.96 -5.73
CA VAL A 98 2.16 14.54 -5.79
C VAL A 98 1.30 15.76 -6.07
N ILE A 99 0.81 15.89 -7.30
CA ILE A 99 -0.07 16.98 -7.74
C ILE A 99 -1.44 16.39 -8.09
N LEU A 100 -2.46 16.79 -7.34
CA LEU A 100 -3.82 16.24 -7.43
C LEU A 100 -4.87 17.34 -7.59
N GLU A 101 -5.93 17.05 -8.32
CA GLU A 101 -7.14 17.85 -8.36
C GLU A 101 -8.33 17.06 -7.80
N THR A 102 -9.22 17.72 -7.07
CA THR A 102 -10.46 17.11 -6.58
C THR A 102 -11.56 18.14 -6.30
N LYS A 103 -12.72 17.67 -5.81
CA LYS A 103 -13.91 18.46 -5.50
C LYS A 103 -14.47 18.12 -4.13
N TRP A 104 -14.77 19.15 -3.34
CA TRP A 104 -15.49 19.01 -2.08
C TRP A 104 -16.99 18.70 -2.32
N PRO A 105 -17.66 17.91 -1.45
CA PRO A 105 -17.10 17.17 -0.31
C PRO A 105 -16.51 15.80 -0.70
N GLN A 106 -16.82 15.28 -1.88
CA GLN A 106 -16.43 13.94 -2.33
C GLN A 106 -14.99 13.90 -2.88
N LEU A 107 -14.01 14.11 -2.00
CA LEU A 107 -12.60 14.26 -2.40
C LEU A 107 -12.05 13.00 -3.11
N GLN A 108 -12.26 11.82 -2.53
CA GLN A 108 -11.79 10.58 -3.15
C GLN A 108 -12.51 10.28 -4.48
N GLY A 109 -13.82 10.56 -4.55
CA GLY A 109 -14.65 10.22 -5.72
C GLY A 109 -14.45 11.14 -6.92
N ASN A 110 -13.87 12.33 -6.72
CA ASN A 110 -13.57 13.29 -7.78
C ASN A 110 -12.06 13.48 -8.01
N LEU A 111 -11.24 12.55 -7.50
CA LEU A 111 -9.79 12.60 -7.65
C LEU A 111 -9.40 12.54 -9.13
N HIS A 112 -8.57 13.50 -9.53
CA HIS A 112 -7.82 13.51 -10.77
C HIS A 112 -6.34 13.67 -10.45
N ILE A 113 -5.52 12.75 -10.97
CA ILE A 113 -4.07 12.75 -10.75
C ILE A 113 -3.45 13.58 -11.87
N VAL A 114 -2.88 14.73 -11.52
CA VAL A 114 -2.19 15.61 -12.46
C VAL A 114 -0.74 15.17 -12.62
N GLN A 115 -0.09 14.79 -11.52
CA GLN A 115 1.27 14.25 -11.50
C GLN A 115 1.45 13.34 -10.29
N SER A 116 1.72 12.06 -10.55
CA SER A 116 2.30 11.08 -9.61
C SER A 116 2.18 9.70 -10.24
N LYS A 117 3.30 9.03 -10.51
CA LYS A 117 3.30 7.70 -11.14
C LYS A 117 2.75 6.65 -10.18
N GLU A 118 3.05 6.77 -8.89
CA GLU A 118 2.55 5.86 -7.87
C GLU A 118 1.01 5.92 -7.80
N ASN A 119 0.44 7.13 -7.77
CA ASN A 119 -1.00 7.30 -7.71
C ASN A 119 -1.69 6.93 -9.02
N GLU A 120 -1.14 7.31 -10.19
CA GLU A 120 -1.67 6.90 -11.50
C GLU A 120 -1.84 5.39 -11.56
N GLN A 121 -0.81 4.66 -11.14
CA GLN A 121 -0.78 3.22 -11.14
C GLN A 121 -1.78 2.61 -10.15
N TRP A 122 -1.75 3.09 -8.90
CA TRP A 122 -2.59 2.58 -7.82
C TRP A 122 -4.08 2.77 -8.12
N PHE A 123 -4.49 3.96 -8.56
CA PHE A 123 -5.90 4.23 -8.83
C PHE A 123 -6.41 3.57 -10.11
N SER A 124 -5.54 3.37 -11.11
CA SER A 124 -5.86 2.55 -12.29
C SER A 124 -6.14 1.10 -11.89
N TYR A 125 -5.31 0.53 -11.03
CA TYR A 125 -5.53 -0.79 -10.46
C TYR A 125 -6.84 -0.87 -9.66
N LEU A 126 -7.11 0.08 -8.75
CA LEU A 126 -8.34 0.07 -7.96
C LEU A 126 -9.61 0.09 -8.82
N SER A 127 -9.59 0.85 -9.92
CA SER A 127 -10.69 0.86 -10.90
C SER A 127 -10.85 -0.50 -11.58
N LEU A 128 -9.75 -1.10 -12.06
CA LEU A 128 -9.75 -2.43 -12.67
C LEU A 128 -10.23 -3.51 -11.69
N LYS A 129 -9.70 -3.52 -10.45
CA LYS A 129 -10.06 -4.45 -9.37
C LYS A 129 -11.55 -4.42 -9.12
N LYS A 130 -12.12 -3.22 -8.94
CA LYS A 130 -13.55 -3.03 -8.69
C LYS A 130 -14.38 -3.59 -9.84
N GLN A 131 -14.06 -3.23 -11.08
CA GLN A 131 -14.80 -3.70 -12.25
C GLN A 131 -14.70 -5.23 -12.39
N THR A 132 -13.50 -5.78 -12.23
CA THR A 132 -13.24 -7.22 -12.39
C THR A 132 -14.04 -8.04 -11.38
N TYR A 133 -13.95 -7.71 -10.09
CA TYR A 133 -14.65 -8.47 -9.06
C TYR A 133 -16.17 -8.32 -9.13
N GLN A 134 -16.68 -7.14 -9.52
CA GLN A 134 -18.12 -6.99 -9.77
C GLN A 134 -18.62 -7.93 -10.89
N HIS A 135 -17.86 -8.09 -11.98
CA HIS A 135 -18.23 -9.04 -13.03
C HIS A 135 -18.13 -10.49 -12.57
N LEU A 136 -17.05 -10.86 -11.86
CA LEU A 136 -16.89 -12.20 -11.33
C LEU A 136 -18.02 -12.58 -10.36
N ASP A 137 -18.43 -11.66 -9.48
CA ASP A 137 -19.55 -11.89 -8.55
C ASP A 137 -20.88 -12.13 -9.28
N LEU A 138 -21.12 -11.45 -10.40
CA LEU A 138 -22.31 -11.64 -11.24
C LEU A 138 -22.27 -12.95 -12.04
N LEU A 139 -21.08 -13.37 -12.48
CA LEU A 139 -20.89 -14.57 -13.30
C LEU A 139 -20.83 -15.84 -12.46
N ASN A 140 -20.32 -15.77 -11.22
CA ASN A 140 -20.08 -16.94 -10.38
C ASN A 140 -21.32 -17.85 -10.17
N PRO A 141 -22.55 -17.32 -9.93
CA PRO A 141 -23.74 -18.16 -9.85
C PRO A 141 -24.04 -18.92 -11.14
N ILE A 142 -23.75 -18.32 -12.31
CA ILE A 142 -23.96 -18.95 -13.61
C ILE A 142 -22.96 -20.11 -13.77
N ILE A 143 -21.69 -19.88 -13.46
CA ILE A 143 -20.63 -20.90 -13.54
C ILE A 143 -20.91 -22.07 -12.60
N THR A 144 -21.51 -21.80 -11.43
CA THR A 144 -21.74 -22.80 -10.39
C THR A 144 -23.01 -23.62 -10.63
N TRP A 145 -24.11 -22.99 -11.05
CA TRP A 145 -25.45 -23.59 -10.96
C TRP A 145 -26.21 -23.70 -12.29
N TYR A 146 -25.75 -23.04 -13.35
CA TYR A 146 -26.46 -23.05 -14.64
C TYR A 146 -26.22 -24.35 -15.43
N ASP A 147 -27.08 -24.61 -16.41
CA ASP A 147 -26.97 -25.76 -17.30
C ASP A 147 -25.70 -25.68 -18.16
N LYS A 148 -24.77 -26.62 -17.91
CA LYS A 148 -23.44 -26.66 -18.53
C LYS A 148 -23.48 -26.98 -20.01
N ASP A 149 -24.56 -27.61 -20.49
CA ASP A 149 -24.73 -27.98 -21.89
C ASP A 149 -25.35 -26.85 -22.73
N SER A 150 -25.71 -25.72 -22.10
CA SER A 150 -26.31 -24.57 -22.78
C SER A 150 -25.28 -23.66 -23.47
N ASP A 151 -25.66 -23.08 -24.61
CA ASP A 151 -24.84 -22.08 -25.30
C ASP A 151 -24.54 -20.86 -24.40
N PHE A 152 -25.50 -20.47 -23.56
CA PHE A 152 -25.34 -19.35 -22.62
C PHE A 152 -24.25 -19.63 -21.58
N TYR A 153 -24.16 -20.87 -21.06
CA TYR A 153 -23.09 -21.26 -20.14
C TYR A 153 -21.71 -21.12 -20.79
N GLY A 154 -21.57 -21.55 -22.05
CA GLY A 154 -20.33 -21.40 -22.80
C GLY A 154 -19.87 -19.94 -22.90
N ILE A 155 -20.80 -19.01 -23.17
CA ILE A 155 -20.52 -17.57 -23.23
C ILE A 155 -20.12 -17.03 -21.84
N ALA A 156 -20.88 -17.38 -20.80
CA ALA A 156 -20.61 -16.93 -19.43
C ALA A 156 -19.26 -17.44 -18.93
N LEU A 157 -18.89 -18.68 -19.26
CA LEU A 157 -17.61 -19.29 -18.92
C LEU A 157 -16.44 -18.55 -19.55
N GLN A 158 -16.55 -18.18 -20.83
CA GLN A 158 -15.51 -17.41 -21.52
C GLN A 158 -15.32 -16.02 -20.88
N GLU A 159 -16.41 -15.32 -20.56
CA GLU A 159 -16.30 -14.02 -19.90
C GLU A 159 -15.74 -14.17 -18.48
N PHE A 160 -16.13 -15.21 -17.74
CA PHE A 160 -15.58 -15.48 -16.41
C PHE A 160 -14.07 -15.69 -16.45
N GLN A 161 -13.57 -16.53 -17.36
CA GLN A 161 -12.15 -16.79 -17.53
C GLN A 161 -11.36 -15.53 -17.91
N LYS A 162 -11.93 -14.72 -18.82
CA LYS A 162 -11.35 -13.43 -19.21
C LYS A 162 -11.25 -12.47 -18.02
N GLN A 163 -12.30 -12.37 -17.20
CA GLN A 163 -12.28 -11.52 -16.01
C GLN A 163 -11.30 -12.03 -14.95
N GLN A 164 -11.22 -13.35 -14.76
CA GLN A 164 -10.27 -13.96 -13.82
C GLN A 164 -8.81 -13.63 -14.17
N ALA A 165 -8.47 -13.60 -15.47
CA ALA A 165 -7.12 -13.25 -15.96
C ALA A 165 -6.87 -11.73 -16.09
N ALA A 166 -7.87 -10.87 -15.94
CA ALA A 166 -7.77 -9.45 -16.31
C ALA A 166 -6.69 -8.72 -15.49
N ILE A 167 -6.65 -8.95 -14.18
CA ILE A 167 -5.69 -8.29 -13.28
C ILE A 167 -4.26 -8.78 -13.53
N SER A 168 -4.05 -10.08 -13.68
CA SER A 168 -2.71 -10.66 -13.90
C SER A 168 -2.14 -10.26 -15.27
N LEU A 169 -2.98 -10.18 -16.30
CA LEU A 169 -2.61 -9.63 -17.61
C LEU A 169 -2.24 -8.14 -17.51
N TRP A 170 -3.05 -7.35 -16.83
CA TRP A 170 -2.75 -5.93 -16.63
C TRP A 170 -1.40 -5.75 -15.94
N ILE A 171 -1.14 -6.43 -14.82
CA ILE A 171 0.15 -6.39 -14.10
C ILE A 171 1.33 -6.74 -15.01
N LYS A 172 1.19 -7.77 -15.85
CA LYS A 172 2.25 -8.18 -16.78
C LYS A 172 2.60 -7.07 -17.76
N ASP A 173 1.61 -6.29 -18.21
CA ASP A 173 1.84 -5.15 -19.10
C ASP A 173 2.52 -3.99 -18.37
N GLN A 174 2.22 -3.81 -17.07
CA GLN A 174 2.81 -2.75 -16.23
C GLN A 174 4.28 -2.98 -15.90
N LYS A 175 4.78 -4.23 -15.87
CA LYS A 175 6.20 -4.54 -15.60
C LYS A 175 7.19 -3.90 -16.58
N LYS A 176 6.72 -3.33 -17.69
CA LYS A 176 7.54 -2.60 -18.66
C LYS A 176 7.84 -1.16 -18.22
N ASP A 177 7.10 -0.65 -17.24
CA ASP A 177 7.28 0.69 -16.65
C ASP A 177 7.77 0.55 -15.20
N SER A 178 8.98 1.03 -14.90
CA SER A 178 9.67 0.74 -13.64
C SER A 178 9.57 1.84 -12.59
N THR A 179 8.77 2.90 -12.80
CA THR A 179 8.82 4.10 -11.94
C THR A 179 7.83 4.10 -10.77
N ALA A 180 6.84 3.21 -10.74
CA ALA A 180 5.81 3.14 -9.70
C ALA A 180 6.03 1.94 -8.76
N TYR A 181 7.16 1.94 -8.03
CA TYR A 181 7.59 0.79 -7.22
C TYR A 181 6.62 0.50 -6.07
N LEU A 182 6.28 1.51 -5.27
CA LEU A 182 5.44 1.33 -4.08
C LEU A 182 4.04 0.85 -4.47
N ALA A 183 3.43 1.45 -5.49
CA ALA A 183 2.14 1.05 -6.01
C ALA A 183 2.15 -0.40 -6.46
N MET A 184 3.19 -0.83 -7.19
CA MET A 184 3.30 -2.21 -7.64
C MET A 184 3.46 -3.21 -6.48
N GLN A 185 4.18 -2.85 -5.41
CA GLN A 185 4.30 -3.69 -4.22
C GLN A 185 2.96 -3.84 -3.47
N ILE A 186 2.21 -2.74 -3.34
CA ILE A 186 0.86 -2.75 -2.76
C ILE A 186 -0.07 -3.61 -3.62
N ILE A 187 -0.05 -3.41 -4.94
CA ILE A 187 -0.87 -4.17 -5.90
C ILE A 187 -0.58 -5.66 -5.80
N HIS A 188 0.70 -6.06 -5.80
CA HIS A 188 1.09 -7.46 -5.66
C HIS A 188 0.56 -8.08 -4.37
N SER A 189 0.63 -7.33 -3.27
CA SER A 189 0.11 -7.77 -1.97
C SER A 189 -1.42 -7.85 -1.91
N ASP A 190 -2.13 -7.03 -2.69
CA ASP A 190 -3.59 -6.93 -2.69
C ASP A 190 -4.31 -8.05 -3.48
N ILE A 191 -3.69 -8.56 -4.55
CA ILE A 191 -4.33 -9.51 -5.48
C ILE A 191 -4.79 -10.78 -4.76
N LYS A 192 -5.99 -11.26 -5.12
CA LYS A 192 -6.48 -12.57 -4.69
C LYS A 192 -5.88 -13.65 -5.58
N PRO A 193 -5.50 -14.81 -5.01
CA PRO A 193 -5.10 -15.97 -5.81
C PRO A 193 -6.16 -16.32 -6.87
N GLU A 194 -5.72 -16.63 -8.10
CA GLU A 194 -6.61 -17.09 -9.15
C GLU A 194 -7.19 -18.47 -8.77
N LEU A 195 -8.52 -18.60 -8.83
CA LEU A 195 -9.20 -19.84 -8.46
C LEU A 195 -9.11 -20.87 -9.59
N PRO A 196 -8.68 -22.11 -9.31
CA PRO A 196 -8.83 -23.21 -10.24
C PRO A 196 -10.31 -23.42 -10.62
N MET A 197 -10.54 -23.79 -11.89
CA MET A 197 -11.88 -24.06 -12.39
C MET A 197 -12.48 -25.32 -11.76
N GLY A 198 -13.79 -25.28 -11.48
CA GLY A 198 -14.56 -26.45 -11.05
C GLY A 198 -14.53 -26.76 -9.56
N LEU A 199 -13.89 -25.92 -8.75
CA LEU A 199 -13.93 -26.04 -7.29
C LEU A 199 -15.32 -25.72 -6.74
N SER A 200 -15.81 -26.55 -5.81
CA SER A 200 -16.96 -26.24 -4.96
C SER A 200 -16.68 -25.03 -4.07
N LEU A 201 -17.72 -24.43 -3.48
CA LEU A 201 -17.57 -23.26 -2.61
C LEU A 201 -16.66 -23.54 -1.40
N GLU A 202 -16.72 -24.75 -0.84
CA GLU A 202 -15.85 -25.17 0.26
C GLU A 202 -14.40 -25.33 -0.21
N GLU A 203 -14.17 -25.94 -1.38
CA GLU A 203 -12.82 -26.07 -1.96
C GLU A 203 -12.21 -24.71 -2.32
N GLN A 204 -13.02 -23.77 -2.83
CA GLN A 204 -12.58 -22.40 -3.09
C GLN A 204 -12.15 -21.70 -1.79
N LYS A 205 -12.90 -21.90 -0.70
CA LYS A 205 -12.57 -21.35 0.62
C LYS A 205 -11.27 -21.94 1.17
N GLU A 206 -11.07 -23.25 1.06
CA GLU A 206 -9.81 -23.89 1.45
C GLU A 206 -8.63 -23.44 0.59
N PHE A 207 -8.81 -23.34 -0.73
CA PHE A 207 -7.79 -22.80 -1.64
C PHE A 207 -7.37 -21.37 -1.24
N PHE A 208 -8.35 -20.51 -0.94
CA PHE A 208 -8.04 -19.16 -0.48
C PHE A 208 -7.28 -19.15 0.84
N LYS A 209 -7.61 -20.01 1.80
CA LYS A 209 -6.86 -20.11 3.06
C LYS A 209 -5.39 -20.48 2.84
N GLU A 210 -5.12 -21.43 1.94
CA GLU A 210 -3.75 -21.88 1.67
C GLU A 210 -2.93 -20.83 0.91
N HIS A 211 -3.53 -20.17 -0.09
CA HIS A 211 -2.82 -19.31 -1.01
C HIS A 211 -2.99 -17.82 -0.76
N TRP A 212 -3.74 -17.40 0.28
CA TRP A 212 -4.14 -16.00 0.49
C TRP A 212 -3.01 -14.98 0.38
N PHE A 213 -1.84 -15.34 0.91
CA PHE A 213 -0.66 -14.49 0.98
C PHE A 213 0.40 -14.84 -0.07
N ALA A 214 0.06 -15.59 -1.13
CA ALA A 214 1.03 -16.09 -2.11
C ALA A 214 1.84 -14.99 -2.83
N HIS A 215 1.31 -13.76 -2.88
CA HIS A 215 1.93 -12.63 -3.57
C HIS A 215 2.44 -11.53 -2.63
N VAL A 216 2.36 -11.72 -1.31
CA VAL A 216 2.87 -10.76 -0.34
C VAL A 216 4.38 -10.96 -0.18
N ASP A 217 5.15 -9.89 -0.36
CA ASP A 217 6.56 -9.87 -0.01
C ASP A 217 6.72 -9.48 1.47
N TRP A 218 7.00 -10.47 2.31
CA TRP A 218 7.17 -10.27 3.76
C TRP A 218 8.50 -9.61 4.15
N TYR A 219 9.39 -9.35 3.19
CA TYR A 219 10.64 -8.62 3.40
C TYR A 219 10.56 -7.15 3.00
N ASP A 220 9.45 -6.72 2.38
CA ASP A 220 9.22 -5.31 2.05
C ASP A 220 8.58 -4.56 3.22
N ASN A 221 9.40 -3.82 3.98
CA ASN A 221 8.94 -3.05 5.13
C ASN A 221 8.18 -1.77 4.73
N ASP A 222 8.23 -1.31 3.48
CA ASP A 222 7.44 -0.15 3.06
C ASP A 222 5.93 -0.44 3.10
N LEU A 223 5.54 -1.72 2.96
CA LEU A 223 4.15 -2.17 3.10
C LEU A 223 3.56 -1.88 4.49
N ILE A 224 4.39 -1.81 5.54
CA ILE A 224 3.99 -1.44 6.90
C ILE A 224 3.45 0.00 6.96
N ASN A 225 3.92 0.87 6.06
CA ASN A 225 3.52 2.27 5.95
C ASN A 225 2.25 2.46 5.10
N THR A 226 1.52 1.38 4.89
CA THR A 226 0.24 1.34 4.17
C THR A 226 -0.76 0.56 5.02
N ASN A 227 -2.02 0.51 4.61
CA ASN A 227 -3.05 -0.33 5.20
C ASN A 227 -3.10 -1.75 4.61
N ILE A 228 -2.32 -2.06 3.56
CA ILE A 228 -2.56 -3.25 2.74
C ILE A 228 -2.44 -4.55 3.53
N LEU A 229 -1.42 -4.66 4.37
CA LEU A 229 -1.20 -5.86 5.18
C LEU A 229 -2.29 -6.06 6.22
N THR A 230 -2.74 -4.98 6.88
CA THR A 230 -3.81 -5.06 7.88
C THR A 230 -5.16 -5.42 7.25
N GLU A 231 -5.45 -4.90 6.05
CA GLU A 231 -6.63 -5.29 5.28
C GLU A 231 -6.54 -6.75 4.86
N LYS A 232 -5.41 -7.17 4.29
CA LYS A 232 -5.17 -8.55 3.85
C LYS A 232 -5.27 -9.55 5.00
N ILE A 233 -4.73 -9.23 6.17
CA ILE A 233 -4.82 -10.07 7.38
C ILE A 233 -6.26 -10.12 7.90
N THR A 234 -7.00 -9.01 7.88
CA THR A 234 -8.43 -9.00 8.27
C THR A 234 -9.25 -9.91 7.36
N GLU A 235 -9.07 -9.78 6.05
CA GLU A 235 -9.77 -10.60 5.05
C GLU A 235 -9.42 -12.08 5.21
N TYR A 236 -8.15 -12.40 5.47
CA TYR A 236 -7.68 -13.75 5.76
C TYR A 236 -8.38 -14.36 6.98
N LEU A 237 -8.41 -13.65 8.11
CA LEU A 237 -9.13 -14.09 9.31
C LEU A 237 -10.62 -14.28 9.01
N GLY A 238 -11.19 -13.43 8.13
CA GLY A 238 -12.54 -13.57 7.61
C GLY A 238 -12.82 -14.92 6.94
N LEU A 239 -11.83 -15.56 6.32
CA LEU A 239 -11.97 -16.92 5.75
C LEU A 239 -12.19 -18.00 6.82
N TYR A 240 -11.77 -17.75 8.06
CA TYR A 240 -11.98 -18.65 9.19
C TYR A 240 -13.21 -18.31 10.02
N ALA A 241 -13.80 -17.13 9.79
CA ALA A 241 -15.01 -16.71 10.46
C ALA A 241 -16.20 -17.55 9.98
N ASP A 242 -17.00 -18.01 10.94
CA ASP A 242 -18.25 -18.72 10.71
C ASP A 242 -19.23 -18.32 11.80
N ARG A 243 -20.37 -17.77 11.39
CA ARG A 243 -21.39 -17.23 12.31
C ARG A 243 -22.09 -18.32 13.11
N ASN A 244 -22.01 -19.57 12.67
CA ASN A 244 -22.60 -20.71 13.36
C ASN A 244 -21.70 -21.26 14.47
N ARG A 245 -20.45 -20.81 14.55
CA ARG A 245 -19.49 -21.25 15.58
C ARG A 245 -19.70 -20.50 16.89
N SER A 246 -19.53 -21.21 17.99
CA SER A 246 -19.38 -20.61 19.31
C SER A 246 -18.13 -19.72 19.36
N LYS A 247 -18.08 -18.83 20.37
CA LYS A 247 -16.91 -17.96 20.60
C LYS A 247 -15.61 -18.78 20.77
N ALA A 248 -15.68 -19.92 21.44
CA ALA A 248 -14.51 -20.78 21.66
C ALA A 248 -14.03 -21.44 20.36
N GLU A 249 -14.95 -21.92 19.52
CA GLU A 249 -14.60 -22.49 18.21
C GLU A 249 -14.03 -21.43 17.25
N LEU A 250 -14.57 -20.21 17.28
CA LEU A 250 -14.03 -19.09 16.51
C LEU A 250 -12.61 -18.72 16.97
N GLN A 251 -12.37 -18.73 18.29
CA GLN A 251 -11.02 -18.54 18.83
C GLN A 251 -10.06 -19.60 18.30
N MET A 252 -10.41 -20.89 18.40
CA MET A 252 -9.55 -21.96 17.86
C MET A 252 -9.26 -21.78 16.37
N ALA A 253 -10.25 -21.36 15.58
CA ALA A 253 -10.09 -21.11 14.15
C ALA A 253 -9.13 -19.96 13.86
N PHE A 254 -9.27 -18.83 14.56
CA PHE A 254 -8.34 -17.70 14.44
C PHE A 254 -6.94 -18.05 14.95
N LYS A 255 -6.84 -18.84 16.03
CA LYS A 255 -5.55 -19.33 16.50
C LYS A 255 -4.84 -20.13 15.41
N TYR A 256 -5.55 -21.05 14.77
CA TYR A 256 -5.01 -21.84 13.66
C TYR A 256 -4.57 -20.94 12.50
N ALA A 257 -5.39 -19.96 12.12
CA ALA A 257 -5.04 -19.00 11.07
C ALA A 257 -3.74 -18.22 11.40
N VAL A 258 -3.61 -17.75 12.64
CA VAL A 258 -2.40 -17.07 13.11
C VAL A 258 -1.19 -18.01 13.14
N ASP A 259 -1.36 -19.26 13.56
CA ASP A 259 -0.30 -20.27 13.53
C ASP A 259 0.25 -20.50 12.12
N GLN A 260 -0.57 -20.32 11.07
CA GLN A 260 -0.14 -20.37 9.66
C GLN A 260 0.50 -19.06 9.16
N LEU A 261 0.15 -17.92 9.76
CA LEU A 261 0.64 -16.60 9.36
C LEU A 261 2.02 -16.30 9.95
N ILE A 262 2.24 -16.60 11.23
CA ILE A 262 3.47 -16.24 11.95
C ILE A 262 4.76 -16.72 11.25
N PRO A 263 4.86 -17.96 10.76
CA PRO A 263 6.07 -18.42 10.06
C PRO A 263 6.42 -17.62 8.79
N LYS A 264 5.45 -16.91 8.21
CA LYS A 264 5.68 -16.09 7.01
C LYS A 264 6.45 -14.80 7.34
N VAL A 265 6.39 -14.33 8.59
CA VAL A 265 6.96 -13.05 9.02
C VAL A 265 8.11 -13.19 10.02
N GLU A 266 8.37 -14.39 10.55
CA GLU A 266 9.36 -14.63 11.61
C GLU A 266 10.81 -14.27 11.24
N ASN A 267 11.14 -14.23 9.94
CA ASN A 267 12.48 -13.90 9.45
C ASN A 267 12.69 -12.40 9.18
N ASN A 268 11.73 -11.55 9.58
CA ASN A 268 11.80 -10.10 9.48
C ASN A 268 11.26 -9.46 10.76
N ASP A 269 12.15 -9.05 11.65
CA ASP A 269 11.79 -8.54 12.99
C ASP A 269 10.80 -7.37 12.96
N GLU A 270 10.94 -6.45 12.00
CA GLU A 270 10.05 -5.29 11.90
C GLU A 270 8.65 -5.71 11.44
N MET A 271 8.57 -6.58 10.43
CA MET A 271 7.32 -7.14 9.93
C MET A 271 6.64 -8.02 10.98
N TYR A 272 7.41 -8.87 11.66
CA TYR A 272 6.95 -9.70 12.77
C TYR A 272 6.33 -8.85 13.87
N ALA A 273 7.06 -7.83 14.35
CA ALA A 273 6.58 -6.94 15.40
C ALA A 273 5.32 -6.18 14.97
N PHE A 274 5.26 -5.72 13.72
CA PHE A 274 4.09 -5.05 13.17
C PHE A 274 2.85 -5.95 13.11
N VAL A 275 2.97 -7.17 12.55
CA VAL A 275 1.87 -8.13 12.44
C VAL A 275 1.41 -8.59 13.83
N LEU A 276 2.35 -8.83 14.74
CA LEU A 276 2.06 -9.21 16.11
C LEU A 276 1.27 -8.11 16.85
N ASP A 277 1.76 -6.87 16.82
CA ASP A 277 1.07 -5.71 17.42
C ASP A 277 -0.35 -5.57 16.87
N TYR A 278 -0.51 -5.68 15.55
CA TYR A 278 -1.81 -5.59 14.90
C TYR A 278 -2.78 -6.68 15.38
N LEU A 279 -2.36 -7.94 15.38
CA LEU A 279 -3.18 -9.07 15.82
C LEU A 279 -3.58 -8.96 17.30
N LEU A 280 -2.62 -8.63 18.18
CA LEU A 280 -2.88 -8.51 19.62
C LEU A 280 -3.91 -7.41 19.91
N ARG A 281 -3.76 -6.23 19.30
CA ARG A 281 -4.73 -5.13 19.42
C ARG A 281 -6.10 -5.50 18.87
N GLY A 282 -6.14 -6.19 17.72
CA GLY A 282 -7.37 -6.69 17.14
C GLY A 282 -8.11 -7.64 18.09
N PHE A 283 -7.42 -8.66 18.61
CA PHE A 283 -8.03 -9.64 19.51
C PHE A 283 -8.46 -9.07 20.86
N GLU A 284 -7.71 -8.12 21.42
CA GLU A 284 -8.11 -7.38 22.63
C GLU A 284 -9.41 -6.59 22.38
N ARG A 285 -9.50 -5.87 21.27
CA ARG A 285 -10.73 -5.12 20.90
C ARG A 285 -11.97 -6.02 20.77
N PHE A 286 -11.80 -7.29 20.37
CA PHE A 286 -12.89 -8.26 20.24
C PHE A 286 -13.07 -9.18 21.47
N ASN A 287 -12.41 -8.89 22.60
CA ASN A 287 -12.43 -9.71 23.83
C ASN A 287 -12.05 -11.18 23.58
N LEU A 288 -10.99 -11.41 22.80
CA LEU A 288 -10.45 -12.73 22.46
C LEU A 288 -9.13 -13.01 23.21
N GLU A 289 -9.09 -12.68 24.51
CA GLU A 289 -7.88 -12.72 25.36
C GLU A 289 -7.12 -14.07 25.36
N VAL A 290 -7.83 -15.19 25.19
CA VAL A 290 -7.20 -16.53 25.11
C VAL A 290 -6.21 -16.62 23.94
N LEU A 291 -6.44 -15.87 22.85
CA LEU A 291 -5.54 -15.83 21.70
C LEU A 291 -4.29 -15.02 21.98
N LYS A 292 -4.44 -13.88 22.67
CA LYS A 292 -3.33 -13.02 23.10
C LYS A 292 -2.29 -13.81 23.87
N ASP A 293 -2.72 -14.56 24.88
CA ASP A 293 -1.84 -15.38 25.71
C ASP A 293 -1.16 -16.50 24.95
N SER A 294 -1.81 -17.04 23.92
CA SER A 294 -1.26 -18.14 23.10
C SER A 294 -0.18 -17.67 22.13
N ILE A 295 -0.28 -16.42 21.66
CA ILE A 295 0.68 -15.82 20.73
C ILE A 295 1.92 -15.33 21.49
N LEU A 296 1.75 -14.73 22.68
CA LEU A 296 2.85 -14.23 23.51
C LEU A 296 3.74 -15.33 24.12
N LYS A 297 3.32 -16.60 24.06
CA LYS A 297 4.07 -17.76 24.59
C LYS A 297 4.97 -18.44 23.56
N LYS A 298 4.97 -17.97 22.32
CA LYS A 298 5.88 -18.42 21.25
C LYS A 298 7.08 -17.50 21.18
#